data_AF-A0AAU3IAD4-F1
#
_entry.id   AF-A0AAU3IAD4-F1
#
_cell.length_a   1.000
_cell.length_b   1.000
_cell.length_c   1.000
_cell.angle_alpha   90.00
_cell.angle_beta   90.00
_cell.angle_gamma   90.00
#
_symmetry.space_group_name_H-M   'P 1'
#
loop_
_entity.id
_entity.type
_entity.pdbx_description
1 polymer ?
#
loop_
_entity_poly.entity_id
_entity_poly.type
_entity_poly.pdbx_seq_one_letter_code
_entity_poly.pdbx_strand_id
1 'polypeptide(L)'
;MTNLMWTRSVEWLAAAATNPRACKRQWDQGSGGVLLEAGRYWDVLSVPEQLGLLALDILWSDPVQVPGPTLVDCAAQRVGFFLPPDPESRWEGSGLRHLGRGSWVAVPPPYRSAGPLEWIVPPDGTGVLHPVVSLELALRQANGTLAVLAPPAGE
;
A
#
# COMPACT_ATOMS: atom_id res chain seq x y z
N MET A 1 -22.20 11.91 4.70
CA MET A 1 -21.79 10.64 4.04
C MET A 1 -20.35 10.25 4.35
N THR A 2 -19.42 11.22 4.45
CA THR A 2 -17.99 11.02 4.75
C THR A 2 -17.70 10.27 6.05
N ASN A 3 -18.52 10.46 7.09
CA ASN A 3 -18.31 9.83 8.41
C ASN A 3 -18.40 8.29 8.34
N LEU A 4 -19.39 7.74 7.61
CA LEU A 4 -19.60 6.29 7.52
C LEU A 4 -18.50 5.57 6.73
N MET A 5 -18.01 6.19 5.64
CA MET A 5 -16.90 5.65 4.86
C MET A 5 -15.63 5.55 5.72
N TRP A 6 -15.31 6.60 6.49
CA TRP A 6 -14.16 6.56 7.38
C TRP A 6 -14.32 5.54 8.52
N THR A 7 -15.53 5.39 9.08
CA THR A 7 -15.79 4.34 10.07
C THR A 7 -15.52 2.95 9.49
N ARG A 8 -16.06 2.63 8.31
CA ARG A 8 -15.85 1.31 7.67
C ARG A 8 -14.39 1.07 7.32
N SER A 9 -13.71 2.09 6.79
CA SER A 9 -12.29 2.05 6.46
C SER A 9 -11.43 1.75 7.69
N VAL A 10 -11.69 2.45 8.80
CA VAL A 10 -11.02 2.21 10.10
C VAL A 10 -11.31 0.81 10.62
N GLU A 11 -12.55 0.34 10.54
CA GLU A 11 -12.94 -0.99 11.00
C GLU A 11 -12.25 -2.10 10.21
N TRP A 12 -12.24 -1.96 8.88
CA TRP A 12 -11.56 -2.89 7.99
C TRP A 12 -10.05 -2.94 8.28
N LEU A 13 -9.39 -1.78 8.38
CA LEU A 13 -7.95 -1.73 8.62
C LEU A 13 -7.61 -2.29 10.02
N ALA A 14 -8.34 -1.88 11.06
CA ALA A 14 -8.12 -2.35 12.42
C ALA A 14 -8.40 -3.86 12.60
N ALA A 15 -9.20 -4.49 11.73
CA ALA A 15 -9.48 -5.93 11.80
C ALA A 15 -8.22 -6.79 11.62
N ALA A 16 -7.18 -6.26 10.95
CA ALA A 16 -5.88 -6.92 10.83
C ALA A 16 -5.06 -6.92 12.14
N ALA A 17 -5.41 -6.07 13.11
CA ALA A 17 -4.76 -6.07 14.41
C ALA A 17 -5.18 -7.28 15.25
N THR A 18 -4.26 -7.83 16.05
CA THR A 18 -4.59 -8.82 17.09
C THR A 18 -5.64 -8.29 18.08
N ASN A 19 -5.63 -6.98 18.34
CA ASN A 19 -6.63 -6.29 19.16
C ASN A 19 -7.16 -5.03 18.44
N PRO A 20 -8.25 -5.14 17.65
CA PRO A 20 -8.80 -4.02 16.89
C PRO A 20 -9.23 -2.82 17.74
N ARG A 21 -9.67 -3.06 18.98
CA ARG A 21 -10.06 -1.97 19.91
C ARG A 21 -8.85 -1.19 20.40
N ALA A 22 -7.74 -1.87 20.70
CA ALA A 22 -6.50 -1.22 21.10
C ALA A 22 -5.89 -0.43 19.95
N CYS A 23 -5.87 -0.99 18.74
CA CYS A 23 -5.42 -0.32 17.52
C CYS A 23 -6.17 1.01 17.30
N LYS A 24 -7.50 0.99 17.35
CA LYS A 24 -8.32 2.21 17.21
C LYS A 24 -8.00 3.24 18.29
N ARG A 25 -7.90 2.83 19.56
CA ARG A 25 -7.51 3.77 20.64
C ARG A 25 -6.13 4.37 20.43
N GLN A 26 -5.16 3.61 19.93
CA GLN A 26 -3.82 4.11 19.66
C GLN A 26 -3.82 5.16 18.54
N TRP A 27 -4.60 4.95 17.48
CA TRP A 27 -4.84 6.00 16.50
C TRP A 27 -5.55 7.20 17.13
N ASP A 28 -6.60 7.03 17.93
CA ASP A 28 -7.32 8.17 18.50
C ASP A 28 -6.47 9.00 19.47
N GLN A 29 -5.54 8.37 20.19
CA GLN A 29 -4.73 9.01 21.24
C GLN A 29 -3.36 9.51 20.77
N GLY A 30 -2.90 9.10 19.58
CA GLY A 30 -1.56 9.36 19.09
C GLY A 30 -1.49 10.09 17.76
N SER A 31 -0.32 10.66 17.46
CA SER A 31 0.01 11.21 16.14
C SER A 31 0.70 10.20 15.21
N GLY A 32 0.97 8.98 15.70
CA GLY A 32 1.70 7.93 15.00
C GLY A 32 0.84 6.85 14.35
N GLY A 33 1.46 6.04 13.49
CA GLY A 33 0.86 4.83 12.93
C GLY A 33 0.80 3.67 13.93
N VAL A 34 0.14 2.59 13.53
CA VAL A 34 0.06 1.31 14.26
C VAL A 34 0.67 0.22 13.40
N LEU A 35 1.38 -0.73 14.01
CA LEU A 35 1.86 -1.92 13.32
C LEU A 35 0.73 -2.95 13.18
N LEU A 36 0.44 -3.36 11.95
CA LEU A 36 -0.54 -4.39 11.63
C LEU A 36 0.14 -5.58 10.94
N GLU A 37 -0.37 -6.78 11.19
CA GLU A 37 0.14 -8.01 10.59
C GLU A 37 -0.39 -8.20 9.18
N ALA A 38 0.55 -8.40 8.24
CA ALA A 38 0.26 -8.81 6.88
C ALA A 38 0.11 -10.34 6.78
N GLY A 39 -0.42 -10.86 5.68
CA GLY A 39 -0.59 -12.31 5.48
C GLY A 39 -1.87 -12.93 6.03
N ARG A 40 -2.74 -12.12 6.66
CA ARG A 40 -4.06 -12.59 7.12
C ARG A 40 -5.20 -12.04 6.28
N TYR A 41 -5.29 -10.71 6.17
CA TYR A 41 -6.33 -10.03 5.39
C TYR A 41 -5.81 -9.46 4.08
N TRP A 42 -4.54 -9.10 4.08
CA TRP A 42 -3.84 -8.50 2.95
C TRP A 42 -2.35 -8.76 3.10
N ASP A 43 -1.67 -8.82 1.97
CA ASP A 43 -0.23 -8.67 1.87
C ASP A 43 0.09 -7.24 1.43
N VAL A 44 1.35 -6.82 1.59
CA VAL A 44 1.82 -5.53 1.07
C VAL A 44 3.03 -5.74 0.18
N LEU A 45 2.93 -5.33 -1.08
CA LEU A 45 4.10 -5.16 -1.92
C LEU A 45 4.66 -3.77 -1.73
N SER A 46 5.82 -3.69 -1.09
CA SER A 46 6.57 -2.45 -0.93
C SER A 46 7.59 -2.31 -2.05
N VAL A 47 7.58 -1.18 -2.76
CA VAL A 47 8.48 -0.87 -3.89
C VAL A 47 9.18 0.47 -3.67
N PRO A 48 10.29 0.76 -4.38
CA PRO A 48 10.91 2.09 -4.37
C PRO A 48 9.92 3.18 -4.80
N GLU A 49 9.98 4.35 -4.17
CA GLU A 49 9.01 5.43 -4.35
C GLU A 49 8.75 5.79 -5.81
N GLN A 50 9.80 6.09 -6.59
CA GLN A 50 9.65 6.50 -7.99
C GLN A 50 8.97 5.44 -8.86
N LEU A 51 9.28 4.16 -8.64
CA LEU A 51 8.63 3.05 -9.34
C LEU A 51 7.16 2.93 -8.93
N GLY A 52 6.87 3.04 -7.63
CA GLY A 52 5.53 2.91 -7.10
C GLY A 52 4.60 4.05 -7.50
N LEU A 53 5.06 5.31 -7.43
CA LEU A 53 4.25 6.45 -7.84
C LEU A 53 3.90 6.40 -9.33
N LEU A 54 4.86 5.99 -10.18
CA LEU A 54 4.59 5.83 -11.61
C LEU A 54 3.66 4.63 -11.90
N ALA A 55 3.83 3.52 -11.19
CA ALA A 55 2.91 2.39 -11.33
C ALA A 55 1.48 2.76 -10.88
N LEU A 56 1.35 3.56 -9.82
CA LEU A 56 0.05 4.04 -9.36
C LEU A 56 -0.61 4.97 -10.39
N ASP A 57 0.15 5.85 -11.05
CA ASP A 57 -0.34 6.72 -12.13
C ASP A 57 -0.88 5.89 -13.32
N ILE A 58 -0.17 4.82 -13.69
CA ILE A 58 -0.61 3.88 -14.72
C ILE A 58 -1.92 3.18 -14.31
N LEU A 59 -2.01 2.71 -13.06
CA LEU A 59 -3.25 2.10 -12.54
C LEU A 59 -4.42 3.09 -12.55
N TRP A 60 -4.16 4.36 -12.25
CA TRP A 60 -5.18 5.42 -12.24
C TRP A 60 -5.71 5.75 -13.64
N SER A 61 -4.93 5.44 -14.67
CA SER A 61 -5.32 5.68 -16.06
C SER A 61 -6.35 4.68 -16.57
N ASP A 62 -6.63 3.60 -15.84
CA ASP A 62 -7.70 2.66 -16.16
C ASP A 62 -9.09 3.26 -15.79
N PRO A 63 -9.97 3.53 -16.78
CA PRO A 63 -11.27 4.12 -16.50
C PRO A 63 -12.27 3.16 -15.83
N VAL A 64 -11.97 1.86 -15.78
CA VAL A 64 -12.85 0.82 -15.27
C VAL A 64 -12.56 0.50 -13.81
N GLN A 65 -11.32 0.71 -13.35
CA GLN A 65 -10.88 0.26 -12.04
C GLN A 65 -10.22 1.37 -11.23
N VAL A 66 -10.83 1.70 -10.09
CA VAL A 66 -10.18 2.55 -9.09
C VAL A 66 -9.04 1.74 -8.43
N PRO A 67 -7.83 2.31 -8.31
CA PRO A 67 -6.72 1.65 -7.62
C PRO A 67 -7.08 1.25 -6.18
N GLY A 68 -6.53 0.14 -5.71
CA GLY A 68 -6.69 -0.31 -4.32
C GLY A 68 -5.92 0.53 -3.29
N PRO A 69 -5.98 0.15 -2.01
CA PRO A 69 -5.31 0.88 -0.93
C PRO A 69 -3.80 0.97 -1.17
N THR A 70 -3.26 2.19 -1.10
CA THR A 70 -1.87 2.50 -1.42
C THR A 70 -1.31 3.47 -0.39
N LEU A 71 -0.22 3.06 0.25
CA LEU A 71 0.44 3.79 1.33
C LEU A 71 1.80 4.29 0.86
N VAL A 72 2.19 5.51 1.20
CA VAL A 72 3.55 6.02 1.04
C VAL A 72 4.23 6.15 2.39
N ASP A 73 5.51 5.79 2.42
CA ASP A 73 6.44 6.11 3.50
C ASP A 73 7.55 7.00 2.93
N CYS A 74 7.40 8.31 3.12
CA CYS A 74 8.33 9.30 2.60
C CYS A 74 9.71 9.21 3.28
N ALA A 75 9.79 8.70 4.52
CA ALA A 75 11.07 8.55 5.20
C ALA A 75 11.85 7.35 4.67
N ALA A 76 11.16 6.25 4.37
CA ALA A 76 11.76 5.08 3.74
C ALA A 76 11.92 5.23 2.21
N GLN A 77 11.29 6.23 1.60
CA GLN A 77 11.20 6.43 0.15
C GLN A 77 10.59 5.19 -0.54
N ARG A 78 9.42 4.77 -0.06
CA ARG A 78 8.72 3.56 -0.54
C ARG A 78 7.23 3.76 -0.66
N VAL A 79 6.64 3.04 -1.61
CA VAL A 79 5.18 2.92 -1.78
C VAL A 79 4.80 1.47 -1.51
N GLY A 80 3.75 1.26 -0.71
CA GLY A 80 3.16 -0.02 -0.36
C GLY A 80 1.80 -0.20 -1.00
N PHE A 81 1.63 -1.26 -1.79
CA PHE A 81 0.38 -1.66 -2.41
C PHE A 81 -0.24 -2.82 -1.65
N PHE A 82 -1.50 -2.70 -1.26
CA PHE A 82 -2.21 -3.76 -0.54
C PHE A 82 -2.82 -4.76 -1.52
N LEU A 83 -2.53 -6.05 -1.31
CA LEU A 83 -2.84 -7.16 -2.21
C LEU A 83 -3.58 -8.27 -1.46
N PRO A 84 -4.38 -9.10 -2.16
CA PRO A 84 -4.87 -10.35 -1.58
C PRO A 84 -3.69 -11.19 -1.03
N PRO A 85 -3.84 -11.84 0.13
CA PRO A 85 -2.78 -12.69 0.67
C PRO A 85 -2.41 -13.82 -0.29
N ASP A 86 -1.13 -13.95 -0.61
CA ASP A 86 -0.64 -15.00 -1.49
C ASP A 86 0.71 -15.55 -0.97
N PRO A 87 0.72 -16.79 -0.43
CA PRO A 87 1.93 -17.41 0.08
C PRO A 87 2.86 -17.94 -1.03
N GLU A 88 2.40 -18.05 -2.27
CA GLU A 88 3.15 -18.67 -3.38
C GLU A 88 3.72 -17.64 -4.35
N SER A 89 3.11 -16.45 -4.42
CA SER A 89 3.55 -15.38 -5.31
C SER A 89 5.00 -14.97 -5.06
N ARG A 90 5.77 -14.91 -6.15
CA ARG A 90 7.14 -14.38 -6.18
C ARG A 90 7.17 -13.10 -7.00
N TRP A 91 7.51 -12.01 -6.33
CA TRP A 91 7.72 -10.73 -6.99
C TRP A 91 9.17 -10.64 -7.45
N GLU A 92 9.35 -10.46 -8.76
CA GLU A 92 10.66 -10.33 -9.39
C GLU A 92 11.01 -8.86 -9.63
N GLY A 93 12.27 -8.52 -9.36
CA GLY A 93 12.84 -7.19 -9.62
C GLY A 93 13.60 -6.64 -8.42
N SER A 94 14.54 -5.72 -8.71
CA SER A 94 15.38 -5.12 -7.68
C SER A 94 14.58 -4.20 -6.76
N GLY A 95 14.76 -4.35 -5.46
CA GLY A 95 14.18 -3.46 -4.46
C GLY A 95 12.69 -3.67 -4.19
N LEU A 96 12.03 -4.69 -4.77
CA LEU A 96 10.69 -5.10 -4.36
C LEU A 96 10.75 -5.91 -3.06
N ARG A 97 9.76 -5.70 -2.18
CA ARG A 97 9.63 -6.42 -0.90
C ARG A 97 8.19 -6.86 -0.70
N HIS A 98 7.97 -8.17 -0.73
CA HIS A 98 6.66 -8.75 -0.41
C HIS A 98 6.54 -8.97 1.10
N LEU A 99 5.56 -8.31 1.73
CA LEU A 99 5.28 -8.40 3.15
C LEU A 99 4.00 -9.24 3.32
N GLY A 100 4.20 -10.53 3.57
CA GLY A 100 3.12 -11.47 3.85
C GLY A 100 3.10 -11.91 5.31
N ARG A 101 2.69 -13.16 5.56
CA ARG A 101 2.56 -13.72 6.92
C ARG A 101 3.84 -13.55 7.74
N GLY A 102 3.69 -13.11 8.98
CA GLY A 102 4.83 -12.86 9.88
C GLY A 102 5.55 -11.53 9.64
N SER A 103 5.07 -10.71 8.70
CA SER A 103 5.53 -9.34 8.50
C SER A 103 4.57 -8.34 9.14
N TRP A 104 5.11 -7.20 9.55
CA TRP A 104 4.35 -6.08 10.10
C TRP A 104 4.50 -4.83 9.24
N VAL A 105 3.39 -4.12 9.03
CA VAL A 105 3.33 -2.88 8.26
C VAL A 105 2.86 -1.77 9.18
N ALA A 106 3.61 -0.67 9.22
CA ALA A 106 3.19 0.54 9.91
C ALA A 106 2.14 1.25 9.07
N VAL A 107 0.95 1.48 9.64
CA VAL A 107 -0.15 2.14 8.94
C VAL A 107 -0.69 3.34 9.75
N PRO A 108 -0.91 4.49 9.11
CA PRO A 108 -1.64 5.59 9.69
C PRO A 108 -3.15 5.28 9.69
N PRO A 109 -3.97 5.96 10.51
CA PRO A 109 -5.41 5.89 10.35
C PRO A 109 -5.82 6.37 8.94
N PRO A 110 -6.89 5.81 8.33
CA PRO A 110 -7.21 6.08 6.92
C PRO A 110 -7.50 7.55 6.55
N TYR A 111 -7.88 8.37 7.53
CA TYR A 111 -8.37 9.73 7.33
C TYR A 111 -7.33 10.83 7.60
N ARG A 112 -6.09 10.47 7.96
CA ARG A 112 -4.99 11.43 8.16
C ARG A 112 -3.62 10.76 8.08
N SER A 113 -2.60 11.53 7.74
CA SER A 113 -1.20 11.08 7.79
C SER A 113 -0.71 10.87 9.23
N ALA A 114 0.36 10.09 9.41
CA ALA A 114 1.04 9.89 10.68
C ALA A 114 2.57 9.95 10.49
N GLY A 115 3.18 11.10 10.76
CA GLY A 115 4.59 11.33 10.45
C GLY A 115 4.84 11.24 8.93
N PRO A 116 5.80 10.42 8.47
CA PRO A 116 6.08 10.25 7.04
C PRO A 116 5.11 9.31 6.32
N LEU A 117 4.17 8.71 7.04
CA LEU A 117 3.21 7.73 6.50
C LEU A 117 1.92 8.42 6.08
N GLU A 118 1.51 8.20 4.83
CA GLU A 118 0.29 8.77 4.27
C GLU A 118 -0.40 7.81 3.30
N TRP A 119 -1.73 7.78 3.32
CA TRP A 119 -2.52 7.06 2.32
C TRP A 119 -2.65 7.90 1.06
N ILE A 120 -2.03 7.46 -0.05
CA ILE A 120 -2.31 8.03 -1.36
C ILE A 120 -3.71 7.58 -1.82
N VAL A 121 -4.00 6.30 -1.61
CA VAL A 121 -5.34 5.73 -1.78
C VAL A 121 -5.75 5.09 -0.47
N PRO A 122 -6.66 5.70 0.31
CA PRO A 122 -7.11 5.13 1.56
C PRO A 122 -7.98 3.89 1.30
N PRO A 123 -8.00 2.90 2.21
CA PRO A 123 -8.96 1.80 2.10
C PRO A 123 -10.39 2.33 2.19
N ASP A 124 -11.30 1.77 1.41
CA ASP A 124 -12.72 2.16 1.38
C ASP A 124 -13.58 1.41 2.42
N GLY A 125 -12.98 0.40 3.06
CA GLY A 125 -13.63 -0.49 4.03
C GLY A 125 -14.46 -1.62 3.43
N THR A 126 -14.48 -1.79 2.11
CA THR A 126 -15.20 -2.89 1.44
C THR A 126 -14.34 -4.14 1.25
N GLY A 127 -13.02 -4.00 1.40
CA GLY A 127 -12.05 -5.07 1.20
C GLY A 127 -11.55 -5.20 -0.24
N VAL A 128 -11.80 -4.21 -1.08
CA VAL A 128 -11.17 -4.10 -2.39
C VAL A 128 -9.66 -3.88 -2.21
N LEU A 129 -8.88 -4.71 -2.90
CA LEU A 129 -7.41 -4.69 -2.93
C LEU A 129 -6.93 -4.58 -4.37
N HIS A 130 -5.65 -4.29 -4.58
CA HIS A 130 -5.09 -4.30 -5.93
C HIS A 130 -5.11 -5.73 -6.50
N PRO A 131 -5.59 -5.94 -7.74
CA PRO A 131 -5.37 -7.21 -8.41
C PRO A 131 -3.87 -7.40 -8.69
N VAL A 132 -3.34 -8.58 -8.34
CA VAL A 132 -1.92 -8.91 -8.50
C VAL A 132 -1.45 -8.67 -9.95
N VAL A 133 -2.21 -9.18 -10.93
CA VAL A 133 -1.87 -9.06 -12.35
C VAL A 133 -1.85 -7.60 -12.81
N SER A 134 -2.82 -6.79 -12.39
CA SER A 134 -2.87 -5.36 -12.77
C SER A 134 -1.66 -4.60 -12.20
N LEU A 135 -1.32 -4.86 -10.93
CA LEU A 135 -0.15 -4.22 -10.32
C LEU A 135 1.17 -4.68 -10.97
N GLU A 136 1.32 -5.97 -11.27
CA GLU A 136 2.50 -6.47 -11.97
C GLU A 136 2.69 -5.80 -13.34
N LEU A 137 1.63 -5.68 -14.13
CA LEU A 137 1.68 -5.02 -15.44
C LEU A 137 2.06 -3.55 -15.30
N ALA A 138 1.46 -2.84 -14.33
CA ALA A 138 1.78 -1.44 -14.06
C ALA A 138 3.24 -1.25 -13.64
N LEU A 139 3.77 -2.13 -12.76
CA LEU A 139 5.17 -2.08 -12.33
C LEU A 139 6.14 -2.37 -13.49
N ARG A 140 5.83 -3.36 -14.34
CA ARG A 140 6.66 -3.67 -15.52
C ARG A 140 6.69 -2.48 -16.49
N GLN A 141 5.54 -1.86 -16.75
CA GLN A 141 5.44 -0.69 -17.62
C GLN A 141 6.18 0.51 -17.02
N ALA A 142 5.96 0.81 -15.74
CA ALA A 142 6.67 1.88 -15.03
C ALA A 142 8.20 1.68 -15.08
N ASN A 143 8.68 0.47 -14.83
CA ASN A 143 10.10 0.15 -14.92
C ASN A 143 10.66 0.35 -16.33
N GLY A 144 9.90 -0.02 -17.37
CA GLY A 144 10.26 0.24 -18.76
C GLY A 144 10.40 1.74 -19.06
N THR A 145 9.45 2.55 -18.60
CA THR A 145 9.52 4.02 -18.74
C THR A 145 10.72 4.61 -18.02
N LEU A 146 10.99 4.19 -16.78
CA LEU A 146 12.15 4.68 -16.01
C LEU A 146 13.49 4.28 -16.65
N ALA A 147 13.57 3.09 -17.24
CA ALA A 147 14.77 2.65 -17.95
C ALA A 147 15.08 3.50 -19.18
N VAL A 148 14.05 4.00 -19.89
CA VAL A 148 14.23 4.91 -21.04
C VAL A 148 14.68 6.31 -20.60
N LEU A 149 14.24 6.76 -19.42
CA LEU A 149 14.57 8.07 -18.87
C LEU A 149 15.94 8.11 -18.16
N ALA A 150 16.51 6.96 -17.83
CA ALA A 150 17.82 6.89 -17.21
C ALA A 150 18.89 7.41 -18.18
N PRO A 151 19.80 8.31 -17.75
CA PRO A 151 20.93 8.70 -18.58
C PRO A 151 21.77 7.45 -18.91
N PRO A 152 22.41 7.38 -20.09
CA PRO A 152 23.33 6.29 -20.39
C PRO A 152 24.37 6.23 -19.27
N ALA A 153 24.53 5.06 -18.66
CA ALA A 153 25.59 4.83 -17.69
C ALA A 153 26.91 5.14 -18.39
N GLY A 154 27.57 6.23 -17.97
CA GLY A 154 28.74 6.77 -18.65
C GLY A 154 29.86 5.74 -18.79
N GLU A 155 30.46 5.74 -19.98
CA GLU A 155 31.77 5.14 -20.31
C GLU A 155 32.92 5.74 -19.49
#